data_AF-A0A537SCX5-F1
#
_entry.id   AF-A0A537SCX5-F1
#
_cell.length_a   1.000
_cell.length_b   1.000
_cell.length_c   1.000
_cell.angle_alpha   90.00
_cell.angle_beta   90.00
_cell.angle_gamma   90.00
#
_symmetry.space_group_name_H-M   'P 1'
#
loop_
_entity.id
_entity.type
_entity.pdbx_description
1 polymer ?
#
loop_
_entity_poly.entity_id
_entity_poly.type
_entity_poly.pdbx_seq_one_letter_code
_entity_poly.pdbx_strand_id
1 'polypeptide(L)'
;MPKIESEKAAKAGHVLFRYMRARHRFKNNVAPPLPAHELAELIGGGKEEFDEVCIEPVASPPIVFDGKADDVFEAIINKKYRAIAFWEPQLVAAWRHYVISDGPLPPRPEPRDP
;
A
#
# COMPACT_ATOMS: atom_id res chain seq x y z
N MET A 1 11.46 -9.84 20.15
CA MET A 1 10.90 -8.59 19.57
C MET A 1 9.68 -8.20 20.40
N PRO A 2 9.47 -6.91 20.71
CA PRO A 2 8.31 -6.49 21.46
C PRO A 2 7.05 -6.73 20.63
N LYS A 3 6.03 -7.31 21.28
CA LYS A 3 4.73 -7.53 20.66
C LYS A 3 4.14 -6.17 20.29
N ILE A 4 3.80 -5.98 19.02
CA ILE A 4 3.14 -4.75 18.58
C ILE A 4 1.74 -4.74 19.19
N GLU A 5 1.31 -3.59 19.71
CA GLU A 5 -0.05 -3.42 20.21
C GLU A 5 -1.05 -3.83 19.12
N SER A 6 -2.02 -4.67 19.49
CA SER A 6 -2.98 -5.27 18.54
C SER A 6 -3.67 -4.22 17.67
N GLU A 7 -3.95 -3.03 18.21
CA GLU A 7 -4.57 -1.93 17.47
C GLU A 7 -3.65 -1.34 16.39
N LYS A 8 -2.35 -1.17 16.70
CA LYS A 8 -1.35 -0.68 15.74
C LYS A 8 -1.14 -1.70 14.62
N ALA A 9 -1.03 -2.97 14.97
CA ALA A 9 -0.93 -4.06 14.00
C ALA A 9 -2.17 -4.14 13.09
N ALA A 10 -3.37 -3.98 13.64
CA ALA A 10 -4.61 -3.93 12.85
C ALA A 10 -4.62 -2.74 11.87
N LYS A 11 -4.30 -1.53 12.35
CA LYS A 11 -4.23 -0.33 11.49
C LYS A 11 -3.20 -0.51 10.37
N ALA A 12 -2.02 -1.04 10.70
CA ALA A 12 -0.98 -1.32 9.72
C ALA A 12 -1.43 -2.37 8.69
N GLY A 13 -2.06 -3.46 9.13
CA GLY A 13 -2.61 -4.50 8.26
C GLY A 13 -3.64 -3.96 7.27
N HIS A 14 -4.54 -3.08 7.72
CA HIS A 14 -5.52 -2.44 6.82
C HIS A 14 -4.85 -1.52 5.78
N VAL A 15 -3.89 -0.70 6.19
CA VAL A 15 -3.16 0.17 5.24
C VAL A 15 -2.37 -0.68 4.24
N LEU A 16 -1.65 -1.70 4.71
CA LEU A 16 -0.88 -2.60 3.85
C LEU A 16 -1.78 -3.35 2.86
N PHE A 17 -2.93 -3.85 3.30
CA PHE A 17 -3.93 -4.47 2.43
C PHE A 17 -4.33 -3.53 1.28
N ARG A 18 -4.73 -2.30 1.60
CA ARG A 18 -5.17 -1.33 0.60
C ARG A 18 -4.02 -0.93 -0.33
N TYR A 19 -2.82 -0.77 0.20
CA TYR A 19 -1.64 -0.44 -0.59
C TYR A 19 -1.25 -1.55 -1.55
N MET A 20 -1.09 -2.78 -1.08
CA MET A 20 -0.78 -3.93 -1.94
C MET A 20 -1.86 -4.16 -3.00
N ARG A 21 -3.14 -3.89 -2.66
CA ARG A 21 -4.21 -3.87 -3.67
C ARG A 21 -3.98 -2.79 -4.73
N ALA A 22 -3.69 -1.56 -4.33
CA ALA A 22 -3.41 -0.47 -5.27
C ALA A 22 -2.19 -0.79 -6.16
N ARG A 23 -1.10 -1.24 -5.55
CA ARG A 23 0.12 -1.71 -6.20
C ARG A 23 -0.15 -2.78 -7.25
N HIS A 24 -0.92 -3.82 -6.91
CA HIS A 24 -1.32 -4.88 -7.84
C HIS A 24 -2.25 -4.40 -8.97
N ARG A 25 -2.90 -3.24 -8.81
CA ARG A 25 -3.69 -2.62 -9.89
C ARG A 25 -2.84 -1.79 -10.86
N PHE A 26 -1.74 -1.20 -10.38
CA PHE A 26 -0.82 -0.42 -11.21
C PHE A 26 0.33 -1.26 -11.81
N LYS A 27 0.66 -2.41 -11.22
CA LYS A 27 1.77 -3.28 -11.64
C LYS A 27 1.29 -4.73 -11.80
N ASN A 28 1.65 -5.35 -12.93
CA ASN A 28 1.21 -6.71 -13.26
C ASN A 28 2.06 -7.84 -12.62
N ASN A 29 3.24 -7.53 -12.05
CA ASN A 29 4.22 -8.51 -11.55
C ASN A 29 4.49 -8.39 -10.04
N VAL A 30 3.45 -8.15 -9.26
CA VAL A 30 3.52 -8.00 -7.80
C VAL A 30 2.46 -8.88 -7.14
N ALA A 31 2.74 -9.38 -5.94
CA ALA A 31 1.82 -10.23 -5.22
C ALA A 31 0.52 -9.47 -4.87
N PRO A 32 -0.65 -10.12 -4.94
CA PRO A 32 -1.88 -9.58 -4.39
C PRO A 32 -1.80 -9.49 -2.85
N PRO A 33 -2.63 -8.66 -2.19
CA PRO A 33 -2.67 -8.62 -0.74
C PRO A 33 -3.18 -9.92 -0.13
N LEU A 34 -2.61 -10.32 1.00
CA LEU A 34 -3.30 -11.22 1.95
C LEU A 34 -4.48 -10.48 2.60
N PRO A 35 -5.49 -11.19 3.15
CA PRO A 35 -6.54 -10.57 3.95
C PRO A 35 -5.99 -9.68 5.07
N ALA A 36 -6.64 -8.55 5.34
CA ALA A 36 -6.16 -7.56 6.30
C ALA A 36 -5.95 -8.11 7.73
N HIS A 37 -6.76 -9.10 8.15
CA HIS A 37 -6.61 -9.75 9.45
C HIS A 37 -5.36 -10.62 9.52
N GLU A 38 -5.06 -11.40 8.48
CA GLU A 38 -3.82 -12.18 8.38
C GLU A 38 -2.59 -11.28 8.37
N LEU A 39 -2.65 -10.16 7.65
CA LEU A 39 -1.59 -9.15 7.69
C LEU A 39 -1.41 -8.61 9.12
N ALA A 40 -2.49 -8.25 9.81
CA ALA A 40 -2.40 -7.76 11.19
C ALA A 40 -1.79 -8.78 12.15
N GLU A 41 -2.13 -10.07 12.03
CA GLU A 41 -1.54 -11.14 12.83
C GLU A 41 -0.04 -11.27 12.59
N LEU A 42 0.39 -11.28 11.32
CA LEU A 42 1.80 -11.36 10.95
C LEU A 42 2.59 -10.15 11.46
N ILE A 43 2.02 -8.94 11.32
CA ILE A 43 2.61 -7.70 11.83
C ILE A 43 2.70 -7.71 13.36
N GLY A 44 1.64 -8.16 14.04
CA GLY A 44 1.63 -8.34 15.49
C GLY A 44 2.68 -9.34 15.98
N GLY A 45 3.01 -10.33 15.15
CA GLY A 45 4.11 -11.28 15.34
C GLY A 45 5.51 -10.75 15.01
N GLY A 46 5.63 -9.51 14.51
CA GLY A 46 6.91 -8.85 14.22
C GLY A 46 7.39 -8.97 12.77
N LYS A 47 6.54 -9.40 11.83
CA LYS A 47 6.90 -9.39 10.40
C LYS A 47 6.81 -7.96 9.86
N GLU A 48 7.91 -7.50 9.25
CA GLU A 48 8.06 -6.12 8.75
C GLU A 48 8.20 -6.04 7.22
N GLU A 49 8.23 -7.17 6.51
CA GLU A 49 8.40 -7.20 5.05
C GLU A 49 7.40 -8.15 4.37
N PHE A 50 6.76 -7.67 3.31
CA PHE A 50 5.72 -8.36 2.54
C PHE A 50 5.93 -8.13 1.04
N ASP A 51 6.41 -9.13 0.30
CA ASP A 51 6.69 -9.01 -1.14
C ASP A 51 7.56 -7.78 -1.47
N GLU A 52 8.63 -7.58 -0.69
CA GLU A 52 9.56 -6.43 -0.74
C GLU A 52 8.93 -5.06 -0.37
N VAL A 53 7.70 -5.06 0.17
CA VAL A 53 7.13 -3.88 0.85
C VAL A 53 7.58 -3.91 2.30
N CYS A 54 8.38 -2.92 2.70
CA CYS A 54 8.81 -2.76 4.09
C CYS A 54 7.82 -1.88 4.84
N ILE A 55 7.49 -2.29 6.07
CA ILE A 55 6.62 -1.55 6.96
C ILE A 55 7.31 -1.22 8.28
N GLU A 56 6.94 -0.08 8.84
CA GLU A 56 7.20 0.28 10.22
C GLU A 56 5.83 0.50 10.89
N PRO A 57 5.32 -0.46 11.68
CA PRO A 57 3.91 -0.43 12.14
C PRO A 57 3.55 0.74 13.05
N VAL A 58 4.55 1.43 13.61
CA VAL A 58 4.36 2.64 14.43
C VAL A 58 4.41 3.94 13.62
N ALA A 59 4.83 3.89 12.35
CA ALA A 59 4.89 5.04 11.47
C ALA A 59 3.52 5.41 10.89
N SER A 60 3.41 6.64 10.37
CA SER A 60 2.19 7.17 9.76
C SER A 60 2.50 7.88 8.44
N PRO A 61 2.25 7.25 7.27
CA PRO A 61 1.74 5.88 7.11
C PRO A 61 2.77 4.80 7.46
N PRO A 62 2.34 3.57 7.75
CA PRO A 62 3.20 2.46 8.17
C PRO A 62 4.08 1.87 7.06
N ILE A 63 3.92 2.28 5.79
CA ILE A 63 4.71 1.76 4.67
C ILE A 63 5.88 2.70 4.43
N VAL A 64 7.10 2.17 4.49
CA VAL A 64 8.33 2.98 4.42
C VAL A 64 9.12 2.75 3.12
N PHE A 65 8.88 1.63 2.43
CA PHE A 65 9.57 1.30 1.18
C PHE A 65 8.82 0.22 0.37
N ASP A 66 8.99 0.21 -0.96
CA ASP A 66 8.55 -0.88 -1.85
C ASP A 66 9.62 -1.15 -2.92
N GLY A 67 10.26 -2.32 -2.85
CA GLY A 67 11.35 -2.70 -3.75
C GLY A 67 10.93 -2.99 -5.19
N LYS A 68 9.66 -3.33 -5.45
CA LYS A 68 9.19 -3.70 -6.80
C LYS A 68 8.33 -2.62 -7.46
N ALA A 69 7.83 -1.65 -6.70
CA ALA A 69 6.91 -0.63 -7.18
C ALA A 69 7.20 0.76 -6.58
N ASP A 70 8.46 1.19 -6.68
CA ASP A 70 8.94 2.51 -6.21
C ASP A 70 8.10 3.68 -6.75
N ASP A 71 7.71 3.64 -8.02
CA ASP A 71 6.84 4.67 -8.62
C ASP A 71 5.45 4.74 -7.97
N VAL A 72 4.86 3.59 -7.64
CA VAL A 72 3.59 3.51 -6.91
C VAL A 72 3.77 3.98 -5.48
N PHE A 73 4.84 3.58 -4.81
CA PHE A 73 5.19 4.06 -3.47
C PHE A 73 5.30 5.60 -3.46
N GLU A 74 6.09 6.17 -4.35
CA GLU A 74 6.29 7.61 -4.45
C GLU A 74 4.99 8.36 -4.72
N ALA A 75 4.14 7.84 -5.62
CA ALA A 75 2.87 8.44 -5.94
C ALA A 75 1.85 8.36 -4.79
N ILE A 76 1.69 7.19 -4.19
CA ILE A 76 0.64 6.89 -3.22
C ILE A 76 1.03 7.31 -1.81
N ILE A 77 2.27 7.06 -1.39
CA ILE A 77 2.77 7.33 -0.02
C ILE A 77 3.38 8.74 0.07
N ASN A 78 4.22 9.12 -0.89
CA ASN A 78 4.96 10.40 -0.86
C ASN A 78 4.26 11.56 -1.60
N LYS A 79 3.03 11.35 -2.10
CA LYS A 79 2.23 12.37 -2.82
C LYS A 79 2.88 12.88 -4.12
N LYS A 80 3.85 12.16 -4.68
CA LYS A 80 4.45 12.50 -5.98
C LYS A 80 3.56 11.94 -7.10
N TYR A 81 2.37 12.49 -7.30
CA TYR A 81 1.35 11.90 -8.19
C TYR A 81 1.79 11.71 -9.65
N ARG A 82 2.86 12.38 -10.09
CA ARG A 82 3.46 12.22 -11.42
C ARG A 82 4.53 11.12 -11.50
N ALA A 83 4.81 10.41 -10.40
CA ALA A 83 5.80 9.32 -10.37
C ALA A 83 5.34 8.11 -11.19
N ILE A 84 4.03 7.81 -11.19
CA ILE A 84 3.47 6.85 -12.14
C ILE A 84 3.10 7.62 -13.42
N ALA A 85 4.00 7.57 -14.41
CA ALA A 85 3.74 8.15 -15.72
C ALA A 85 2.48 7.51 -16.36
N PHE A 86 1.85 8.22 -17.31
CA PHE A 86 0.67 7.80 -18.09
C PHE A 86 -0.70 7.83 -17.38
N TRP A 87 -0.74 7.91 -16.05
CA TRP A 87 -2.00 7.98 -15.31
C TRP A 87 -2.42 9.41 -14.96
N GLU A 88 -3.73 9.64 -14.93
CA GLU A 88 -4.26 10.92 -14.50
C GLU A 88 -3.98 11.15 -13.02
N PRO A 89 -3.44 12.34 -12.63
CA PRO A 89 -3.17 12.64 -11.23
C PRO A 89 -4.41 12.53 -10.32
N GLN A 90 -5.62 12.74 -10.86
CA GLN A 90 -6.86 12.58 -10.08
C GLN A 90 -7.13 11.11 -9.73
N LEU A 91 -6.87 10.17 -10.65
CA LEU A 91 -6.99 8.74 -10.38
C LEU A 91 -5.97 8.32 -9.31
N VAL A 92 -4.73 8.76 -9.43
CA VAL A 92 -3.68 8.49 -8.44
C VAL A 92 -4.04 9.07 -7.07
N ALA A 93 -4.60 10.29 -7.02
CA ALA A 93 -5.09 10.90 -5.78
C ALA A 93 -6.25 10.12 -5.15
N ALA A 94 -7.17 9.58 -5.96
CA ALA A 94 -8.25 8.72 -5.49
C ALA A 94 -7.70 7.41 -4.87
N TRP A 95 -6.71 6.79 -5.51
CA TRP A 95 -6.01 5.63 -4.95
C TRP A 95 -5.25 5.95 -3.66
N ARG A 96 -4.64 7.13 -3.57
CA ARG A 96 -4.06 7.59 -2.29
C ARG A 96 -5.13 7.73 -1.20
N HIS A 97 -6.27 8.34 -1.51
CA HIS A 97 -7.35 8.53 -0.54
C HIS A 97 -7.90 7.18 -0.06
N TYR A 98 -8.06 6.21 -0.97
CA TYR A 98 -8.35 4.82 -0.63
C TYR A 98 -7.33 4.25 0.36
N VAL A 99 -6.03 4.29 0.04
CA VAL A 99 -4.98 3.67 0.86
C VAL A 99 -4.85 4.32 2.24
N ILE A 100 -4.70 5.64 2.28
CA ILE A 100 -4.29 6.40 3.48
C ILE A 100 -5.47 6.78 4.36
N SER A 101 -6.62 7.08 3.75
CA SER A 101 -7.77 7.66 4.47
C SER A 101 -8.97 6.71 4.53
N ASP A 102 -8.81 5.47 4.10
CA ASP A 102 -9.91 4.49 4.02
C ASP A 102 -11.08 4.98 3.13
N GLY A 103 -10.74 5.70 2.07
CA GLY A 103 -11.70 6.17 1.07
C GLY A 103 -12.35 5.03 0.27
N PRO A 104 -13.30 5.34 -0.63
CA PRO A 104 -13.92 4.35 -1.50
C PRO A 104 -12.91 3.71 -2.46
N LEU A 105 -13.16 2.47 -2.86
CA LEU A 105 -12.35 1.77 -3.86
C LEU A 105 -12.46 2.49 -5.21
N PRO A 106 -11.37 3.00 -5.79
CA PRO A 106 -11.42 3.69 -7.07
C PRO A 106 -11.57 2.71 -8.24
N PRO A 107 -11.91 3.21 -9.44
CA PRO A 107 -11.88 2.43 -10.67
C PRO A 107 -10.51 1.75 -10.86
N ARG A 108 -10.55 0.56 -11.47
CA ARG A 108 -9.32 -0.11 -11.87
C ARG A 108 -8.57 0.80 -12.86
N PRO A 109 -7.27 1.05 -12.65
CA PRO A 109 -6.43 1.64 -13.68
C PRO A 109 -6.46 0.72 -14.92
N GLU A 110 -7.02 1.21 -16.03
CA GLU A 110 -6.92 0.56 -17.35
C GLU A 110 -5.67 1.05 -18.08
N PRO A 111 -4.73 0.16 -18.45
CA PRO A 111 -3.51 0.58 -19.13
C PRO A 111 -3.89 1.47 -20.31
N ARG A 112 -3.48 2.73 -20.28
CA ARG A 112 -3.51 3.53 -21.50
C ARG A 112 -2.39 2.98 -22.35
N ASP A 113 -2.75 2.26 -23.40
CA ASP A 113 -1.79 1.90 -24.45
C ASP A 113 -1.06 3.18 -24.88
N PRO A 114 0.28 3.16 -25.00
CA PRO A 114 1.07 4.31 -25.39
C PRO A 114 0.72 4.83 -26.79
#